data_AF-A0A1G7W0T1-F1
#
_entry.id   AF-A0A1G7W0T1-F1
#
_cell.length_a   1.000
_cell.length_b   1.000
_cell.length_c   1.000
_cell.angle_alpha   90.00
_cell.angle_beta   90.00
_cell.angle_gamma   90.00
#
_symmetry.space_group_name_H-M   'P 1'
#
loop_
_entity.id
_entity.type
_entity.pdbx_description
1 polymer ?
#
loop_
_entity_poly.entity_id
_entity_poly.type
_entity_poly.pdbx_seq_one_letter_code
_entity_poly.pdbx_strand_id
1 'polypeptide(L)'
;MVKQKVYRKHIQLTDFQIKKLYELSEFDGVDPAEHAMRAIDAYLKSKKTDVPVKSQAQIRTKVKDQSNDPQIEGAVWLSGTVNQYEFSALILKTPAKTAMEKSRISKLSIWDPAIRKATNNFIGACIVNYDRGWDIRPSRRAEVYYHPVKALLDEFIASHQ
;
A
#
# COMPACT_ATOMS: atom_id res chain seq x y z
N MET A 1 -19.64 29.62 -12.59
CA MET A 1 -18.16 29.62 -12.60
C MET A 1 -17.66 28.62 -11.57
N VAL A 2 -16.97 27.56 -12.00
CA VAL A 2 -16.31 26.63 -11.07
C VAL A 2 -15.09 27.33 -10.49
N LYS A 3 -15.03 27.50 -9.16
CA LYS A 3 -13.85 28.08 -8.48
C LYS A 3 -12.64 27.17 -8.71
N GLN A 4 -11.69 27.61 -9.54
CA GLN A 4 -10.39 26.97 -9.65
C GLN A 4 -9.64 27.17 -8.32
N LYS A 5 -9.31 26.07 -7.65
CA LYS A 5 -8.42 26.09 -6.48
C LYS A 5 -6.97 26.01 -6.99
N VAL A 6 -6.14 26.98 -6.64
CA VAL A 6 -4.73 26.99 -7.04
C VAL A 6 -3.93 26.12 -6.06
N TYR A 7 -3.30 25.06 -6.55
CA TYR A 7 -2.34 24.27 -5.78
C TYR A 7 -0.92 24.78 -6.06
N ARG A 8 -0.32 25.50 -5.11
CA ARG A 8 1.04 26.07 -5.25
C ARG A 8 2.07 25.15 -4.60
N LYS A 9 2.83 24.42 -5.40
CA LYS A 9 4.05 23.72 -4.97
C LYS A 9 5.16 23.95 -5.99
N HIS A 10 6.38 24.16 -5.50
CA HIS A 10 7.57 24.12 -6.32
C HIS A 10 7.91 22.67 -6.63
N ILE A 11 7.94 22.31 -7.90
CA ILE A 11 8.27 20.97 -8.38
C ILE A 11 9.63 21.07 -9.06
N GLN A 12 10.57 20.21 -8.67
CA GLN A 12 11.84 20.07 -9.36
C GLN A 12 11.66 19.15 -10.56
N LEU A 13 12.10 19.61 -11.73
CA LEU A 13 12.11 18.83 -12.97
C LEU A 13 13.53 18.35 -13.24
N THR A 14 13.66 17.20 -13.92
CA THR A 14 14.96 16.74 -14.41
C THR A 14 15.39 17.54 -15.64
N ASP A 15 16.69 17.59 -15.92
CA ASP A 15 17.24 18.27 -17.10
C ASP A 15 16.59 17.79 -18.41
N PHE A 16 16.31 16.48 -18.50
CA PHE A 16 15.59 15.90 -19.62
C PHE A 16 14.18 16.47 -19.78
N GLN A 17 13.42 16.59 -18.69
CA GLN A 17 12.07 17.14 -18.71
C GLN A 17 12.08 18.61 -19.12
N ILE A 18 13.00 19.40 -18.55
CA ILE A 18 13.17 20.82 -18.88
C ILE A 18 13.45 20.99 -20.37
N LYS A 19 14.47 20.27 -20.89
CA LYS A 19 14.84 20.33 -22.30
C LYS A 19 13.67 20.00 -23.22
N LYS A 20 12.92 18.93 -22.92
CA LYS A 20 11.79 18.52 -23.75
C LYS A 20 10.63 19.52 -23.74
N LEU A 21 10.35 20.17 -22.62
CA LEU A 21 9.31 21.20 -22.56
C LEU A 21 9.67 22.42 -23.41
N TYR A 22 10.94 22.85 -23.41
CA TYR A 22 11.41 23.93 -24.27
C TYR A 22 11.39 23.55 -25.75
N GLU A 23 11.86 22.35 -26.13
CA GLU A 23 11.79 21.88 -27.53
C GLU A 23 10.34 21.86 -28.06
N LEU A 24 9.37 21.44 -27.24
CA LEU A 24 7.95 21.48 -27.59
C LEU A 24 7.44 22.91 -27.76
N SER A 25 7.82 23.80 -26.84
CA SER A 25 7.46 25.22 -26.89
C SER A 25 8.03 25.91 -28.13
N GLU A 26 9.27 25.60 -28.51
CA GLU A 26 9.89 26.10 -29.74
C GLU A 26 9.18 25.58 -30.99
N PHE A 27 8.67 24.35 -30.95
CA PHE A 27 7.99 23.72 -32.08
C PHE A 27 6.59 24.30 -32.34
N ASP A 28 5.79 24.55 -31.30
CA ASP A 28 4.39 24.95 -31.45
C ASP A 28 4.02 26.31 -30.84
N GLY A 29 4.98 27.01 -30.22
CA GLY A 29 4.79 28.33 -29.64
C GLY A 29 4.01 28.35 -28.33
N VAL A 30 3.71 27.19 -27.74
CA VAL A 30 2.95 27.09 -26.48
C VAL A 30 3.89 27.16 -25.28
N ASP A 31 3.46 27.83 -24.21
CA ASP A 31 4.27 27.98 -23.00
C ASP A 31 4.68 26.60 -22.40
N PRO A 32 5.93 26.42 -21.95
CA PRO A 32 6.39 25.18 -21.31
C PRO A 32 5.52 24.72 -20.13
N ALA A 33 4.93 25.63 -19.36
CA ALA A 33 4.04 25.30 -18.26
C ALA A 33 2.70 24.74 -18.75
N GLU A 34 2.19 25.23 -19.88
CA GLU A 34 0.96 24.70 -20.50
C GLU A 34 1.19 23.27 -21.02
N HIS A 35 2.37 23.00 -21.60
CA HIS A 35 2.79 21.64 -21.96
C HIS A 35 2.86 20.71 -20.74
N ALA A 36 3.45 21.18 -19.64
CA ALA A 36 3.51 20.42 -18.40
C ALA A 36 2.11 20.13 -17.84
N MET A 37 1.19 21.10 -17.88
CA MET A 37 -0.20 20.94 -17.44
C MET A 37 -0.94 19.91 -18.29
N ARG A 38 -0.81 19.96 -19.62
CA ARG A 38 -1.42 18.96 -20.52
C ARG A 38 -0.89 17.56 -20.26
N ALA A 39 0.41 17.41 -20.01
CA ALA A 39 1.02 16.14 -19.68
C ALA A 39 0.50 15.59 -18.33
N ILE A 40 0.36 16.45 -17.32
CA ILE A 40 -0.25 16.10 -16.03
C ILE A 40 -1.70 15.65 -16.23
N ASP A 41 -2.51 16.41 -16.98
CA ASP A 41 -3.89 16.07 -17.26
C ASP A 41 -4.04 14.74 -18.00
N ALA A 42 -3.21 14.52 -19.04
CA ALA A 42 -3.19 13.27 -19.78
C ALA A 42 -2.81 12.09 -18.88
N TYR A 43 -1.79 12.27 -18.03
CA TYR A 43 -1.41 11.25 -17.04
C TYR A 43 -2.58 10.94 -16.09
N LEU A 44 -3.21 11.95 -15.51
CA LEU A 44 -4.31 11.77 -14.57
C LEU A 44 -5.52 11.10 -15.23
N LYS A 45 -5.92 11.53 -16.43
CA LYS A 45 -7.01 10.92 -17.22
C LYS A 45 -6.71 9.47 -17.60
N SER A 46 -5.44 9.13 -17.84
CA SER A 46 -5.03 7.76 -18.15
C SER A 46 -5.14 6.81 -16.94
N LYS A 47 -5.18 7.35 -15.71
CA LYS A 47 -5.30 6.52 -14.51
C LYS A 47 -6.75 6.16 -14.27
N LYS A 48 -7.08 4.89 -14.48
CA LYS A 48 -8.29 4.28 -13.92
C LYS A 48 -8.14 4.21 -12.39
N THR A 49 -8.69 5.20 -11.69
CA THR A 49 -8.73 5.25 -10.22
C THR A 49 -9.94 4.51 -9.66
N ASP A 50 -10.91 4.19 -10.51
CA ASP A 50 -11.99 3.27 -10.21
C ASP A 50 -11.42 1.88 -9.98
N VAL A 51 -11.22 1.56 -8.72
CA VAL A 51 -11.00 0.19 -8.28
C VAL A 51 -12.37 -0.45 -8.33
N PRO A 52 -12.63 -1.44 -9.20
CA PRO A 52 -13.80 -2.28 -9.01
C PRO A 52 -13.61 -2.88 -7.63
N VAL A 53 -14.45 -2.44 -6.69
CA VAL A 53 -14.55 -3.04 -5.37
C VAL A 53 -15.09 -4.43 -5.67
N LYS A 54 -14.21 -5.41 -5.95
CA LYS A 54 -14.57 -6.81 -5.80
C LYS A 54 -15.19 -6.86 -4.41
N SER A 55 -16.50 -7.10 -4.35
CA SER A 55 -17.25 -7.08 -3.10
C SER A 55 -16.45 -7.91 -2.11
N GLN A 56 -16.16 -7.38 -0.92
CA GLN A 56 -15.39 -8.07 0.11
C GLN A 56 -15.88 -9.52 0.32
N ALA A 57 -17.16 -9.80 0.01
CA ALA A 57 -17.80 -11.12 -0.08
C ALA A 57 -17.07 -12.18 -0.93
N GLN A 58 -16.15 -11.83 -1.83
CA GLN A 58 -15.38 -12.79 -2.63
C GLN A 58 -13.94 -12.98 -2.14
N ILE A 59 -13.52 -12.24 -1.11
CA ILE A 59 -12.16 -12.34 -0.58
C ILE A 59 -12.09 -13.54 0.37
N ARG A 60 -11.21 -14.50 0.06
CA ARG A 60 -10.99 -15.68 0.88
C ARG A 60 -9.66 -15.56 1.60
N THR A 61 -9.70 -15.63 2.92
CA THR A 61 -8.52 -15.74 3.77
C THR A 61 -8.31 -17.19 4.20
N LYS A 62 -7.06 -17.61 4.34
CA LYS A 62 -6.70 -18.95 4.84
C LYS A 62 -5.40 -18.86 5.63
N VAL A 63 -5.40 -19.38 6.86
CA VAL A 63 -4.17 -19.57 7.64
C VAL A 63 -3.37 -20.74 7.04
N LYS A 64 -2.05 -20.53 6.88
CA LYS A 64 -1.11 -21.54 6.39
C LYS A 64 -0.25 -22.08 7.52
N ASP A 65 0.27 -21.20 8.36
CA ASP A 65 1.24 -21.57 9.39
C ASP A 65 1.08 -20.67 10.63
N GLN A 66 1.39 -21.26 11.77
CA GLN A 66 1.43 -20.61 13.08
C GLN A 66 2.69 -21.08 13.81
N SER A 67 3.54 -20.15 14.23
CA SER A 67 4.77 -20.44 14.94
C SER A 67 5.04 -19.44 16.06
N ASN A 68 5.71 -19.87 17.12
CA ASN A 68 6.10 -18.96 18.19
C ASN A 68 7.29 -18.09 17.74
N ASP A 69 7.31 -16.83 18.17
CA ASP A 69 8.46 -15.97 17.95
C ASP A 69 9.61 -16.40 18.89
N PRO A 70 10.82 -16.65 18.37
CA PRO A 70 11.94 -17.13 19.19
C PRO A 70 12.56 -16.04 20.08
N GLN A 71 12.27 -14.76 19.81
CA GLN A 71 12.85 -13.60 20.52
C GLN A 71 11.88 -12.98 21.52
N ILE A 72 10.58 -13.14 21.32
CA ILE A 72 9.54 -12.49 22.12
C ILE A 72 8.65 -13.55 22.76
N GLU A 73 8.78 -13.71 24.08
CA GLU A 73 8.03 -14.70 24.85
C GLU A 73 6.50 -14.54 24.67
N GLY A 74 5.85 -15.63 24.25
CA GLY A 74 4.41 -15.68 24.04
C GLY A 74 3.90 -14.88 22.84
N ALA A 75 4.80 -14.34 22.00
CA ALA A 75 4.41 -13.81 20.70
C ALA A 75 4.34 -14.93 19.65
N VAL A 76 3.44 -14.75 18.69
CA VAL A 76 3.11 -15.73 17.67
C VAL A 76 3.17 -15.06 16.30
N TRP A 77 3.84 -15.72 15.36
CA TRP A 77 3.73 -15.46 13.94
C TRP A 77 2.55 -16.24 13.38
N LEU A 78 1.64 -15.52 12.72
CA LEU A 78 0.54 -16.10 11.97
C LEU A 78 0.69 -15.71 10.50
N SER A 79 0.72 -16.71 9.62
CA SER A 79 0.84 -16.48 8.17
C SER A 79 -0.22 -17.22 7.37
N GLY A 80 -0.49 -16.73 6.17
CA GLY A 80 -1.58 -17.24 5.36
C GLY A 80 -1.68 -16.61 3.99
N THR A 81 -2.83 -16.78 3.36
CA THR A 81 -3.17 -16.21 2.06
C THR A 81 -4.44 -15.38 2.13
N VAL A 82 -4.50 -14.35 1.30
CA VAL A 82 -5.71 -13.58 0.99
C VAL A 82 -5.84 -13.48 -0.53
N ASN A 83 -6.72 -14.31 -1.11
CA ASN A 83 -6.76 -14.57 -2.55
C ASN A 83 -5.37 -14.90 -3.13
N GLN A 84 -4.86 -14.06 -4.03
CA GLN A 84 -3.56 -14.22 -4.70
C GLN A 84 -2.37 -13.75 -3.85
N TYR A 85 -2.62 -13.03 -2.75
CA TYR A 85 -1.58 -12.48 -1.90
C TYR A 85 -1.28 -13.42 -0.73
N GLU A 86 -0.08 -13.27 -0.17
CA GLU A 86 0.30 -13.87 1.09
C GLU A 86 0.35 -12.81 2.19
N PHE A 87 0.12 -13.22 3.43
CA PHE A 87 0.27 -12.36 4.59
C PHE A 87 1.09 -13.03 5.69
N SER A 88 1.71 -12.21 6.52
CA SER A 88 2.37 -12.62 7.76
C SER A 88 2.18 -11.52 8.79
N ALA A 89 1.84 -11.92 10.02
CA ALA A 89 1.61 -11.01 11.13
C ALA A 89 2.30 -11.51 12.39
N LEU A 90 2.91 -10.58 13.13
CA LEU A 90 3.44 -10.84 14.47
C LEU A 90 2.42 -10.37 15.51
N ILE A 91 1.93 -11.28 16.31
CA ILE A 91 0.93 -11.05 17.36
C ILE A 91 1.63 -11.21 18.71
N LEU A 92 1.61 -10.16 19.52
CA LEU A 92 2.23 -10.12 20.86
C LEU A 92 1.32 -10.79 21.89
N LYS A 93 1.92 -11.26 23.00
CA LYS A 93 1.18 -11.73 24.17
C LYS A 93 0.32 -10.61 24.78
N THR A 94 0.90 -9.42 24.93
CA THR A 94 0.25 -8.25 25.52
C THR A 94 0.20 -7.09 24.52
N PRO A 95 -0.79 -6.18 24.62
CA PRO A 95 -0.84 -5.00 23.78
C PRO A 95 0.40 -4.10 23.98
N ALA A 96 0.87 -3.47 22.91
CA ALA A 96 2.05 -2.59 22.97
C ALA A 96 1.80 -1.24 22.30
N LYS A 97 2.44 -0.18 22.80
CA LYS A 97 2.33 1.18 22.22
C LYS A 97 2.80 1.24 20.76
N THR A 98 3.75 0.38 20.39
CA THR A 98 4.34 0.29 19.04
C THR A 98 3.60 -0.68 18.12
N ALA A 99 2.57 -1.37 18.64
CA ALA A 99 1.72 -2.24 17.86
C ALA A 99 0.59 -1.45 17.19
N MET A 100 0.09 -2.02 16.10
CA MET A 100 -0.98 -1.44 15.29
C MET A 100 -2.18 -1.14 16.19
N GLU A 101 -2.64 0.11 16.15
CA GLU A 101 -3.79 0.58 16.95
C GLU A 101 -3.63 0.38 18.47
N LYS A 102 -2.38 0.30 18.96
CA LYS A 102 -2.06 -0.05 20.37
C LYS A 102 -2.64 -1.42 20.79
N SER A 103 -2.87 -2.30 19.82
CA SER A 103 -3.37 -3.67 20.00
C SER A 103 -2.20 -4.65 20.19
N ARG A 104 -2.43 -5.94 19.93
CA ARG A 104 -1.43 -7.01 19.98
C ARG A 104 -0.70 -7.23 18.65
N ILE A 105 -1.16 -6.67 17.54
CA ILE A 105 -0.54 -6.86 16.21
C ILE A 105 0.68 -5.95 16.08
N SER A 106 1.90 -6.49 16.25
CA SER A 106 3.15 -5.71 16.18
C SER A 106 3.65 -5.48 14.75
N LYS A 107 3.39 -6.42 13.84
CA LYS A 107 3.80 -6.36 12.43
C LYS A 107 2.72 -6.98 11.55
N LEU A 108 2.55 -6.45 10.34
CA LEU A 108 1.67 -7.02 9.32
C LEU A 108 2.21 -6.69 7.93
N SER A 109 2.48 -7.72 7.14
CA SER A 109 2.77 -7.57 5.71
C SER A 109 1.76 -8.35 4.89
N ILE A 110 1.30 -7.77 3.78
CA ILE A 110 0.53 -8.45 2.73
C ILE A 110 1.26 -8.19 1.41
N TRP A 111 1.69 -9.24 0.71
CA TRP A 111 2.52 -9.12 -0.49
C TRP A 111 2.08 -10.03 -1.62
N ASP A 112 2.47 -9.65 -2.84
CA ASP A 112 2.29 -10.47 -4.04
C ASP A 112 3.49 -11.42 -4.21
N PRO A 113 3.32 -12.74 -4.08
CA PRO A 113 4.42 -13.70 -4.21
C PRO A 113 5.02 -13.71 -5.62
N ALA A 114 4.24 -13.40 -6.67
CA ALA A 114 4.74 -13.36 -8.04
C ALA A 114 5.65 -12.14 -8.24
N ILE A 115 5.26 -10.97 -7.74
CA ILE A 115 6.11 -9.76 -7.79
C ILE A 115 7.38 -9.97 -6.96
N ARG A 116 7.26 -10.54 -5.74
CA ARG A 116 8.41 -10.85 -4.88
C ARG A 116 9.40 -11.77 -5.61
N LYS A 117 8.93 -12.82 -6.26
CA LYS A 117 9.77 -13.76 -7.02
C LYS A 117 10.43 -13.09 -8.22
N ALA A 118 9.72 -12.23 -8.95
CA ALA A 118 10.23 -11.57 -10.14
C ALA A 118 11.26 -10.48 -9.83
N THR A 119 11.09 -9.75 -8.73
CA THR A 119 11.89 -8.56 -8.40
C THR A 119 12.95 -8.79 -7.32
N ASN A 120 12.85 -9.92 -6.60
CA ASN A 120 13.61 -10.18 -5.37
C ASN A 120 13.54 -9.03 -4.34
N ASN A 121 12.46 -8.23 -4.38
CA ASN A 121 12.26 -7.09 -3.49
C ASN A 121 11.00 -7.30 -2.65
N PHE A 122 11.17 -7.52 -1.34
CA PHE A 122 10.04 -7.75 -0.45
C PHE A 122 9.17 -6.50 -0.29
N ILE A 123 9.77 -5.34 0.02
CA ILE A 123 9.04 -4.10 0.24
C ILE A 123 8.29 -3.68 -1.03
N GLY A 124 8.93 -3.81 -2.19
CA GLY A 124 8.30 -3.51 -3.49
C GLY A 124 7.14 -4.44 -3.86
N ALA A 125 7.08 -5.64 -3.27
CA ALA A 125 5.99 -6.59 -3.47
C ALA A 125 4.83 -6.41 -2.46
N CYS A 126 5.03 -5.64 -1.39
CA CYS A 126 4.02 -5.41 -0.36
C CYS A 126 2.95 -4.42 -0.83
N ILE A 127 1.68 -4.82 -0.67
CA ILE A 127 0.51 -3.93 -0.79
C ILE A 127 0.09 -3.34 0.56
N VAL A 128 0.51 -4.00 1.66
CA VAL A 128 0.44 -3.52 3.04
C VAL A 128 1.75 -3.89 3.72
N ASN A 129 2.36 -2.94 4.43
CA ASN A 129 3.52 -3.22 5.25
C ASN A 129 3.49 -2.31 6.49
N TYR A 130 3.12 -2.90 7.62
CA TYR A 130 3.16 -2.28 8.94
C TYR A 130 4.36 -2.83 9.71
N ASP A 131 5.32 -1.98 10.03
CA ASP A 131 6.44 -2.30 10.92
C ASP A 131 6.66 -1.17 11.93
N ARG A 132 6.39 -1.45 13.21
CA ARG A 132 6.72 -0.66 14.41
C ARG A 132 6.91 0.85 14.17
N GLY A 133 5.82 1.57 13.94
CA GLY A 133 5.82 3.04 13.81
C GLY A 133 5.98 3.57 12.38
N TRP A 134 6.12 2.70 11.39
CA TRP A 134 5.96 3.03 9.98
C TRP A 134 4.62 2.51 9.48
N ASP A 135 3.61 3.38 9.54
CA ASP A 135 2.26 3.08 9.07
C ASP A 135 2.16 3.37 7.57
N ILE A 136 2.56 2.43 6.72
CA ILE A 136 2.05 2.46 5.34
C ILE A 136 0.58 2.06 5.42
N ARG A 137 -0.30 3.06 5.55
CA ARG A 137 -1.75 2.84 5.47
C ARG A 137 -2.08 2.10 4.17
N PRO A 138 -2.97 1.11 4.21
CA PRO A 138 -3.38 0.44 2.99
C PRO A 138 -3.91 1.47 2.00
N SER A 139 -3.47 1.41 0.75
CA SER A 139 -4.12 2.17 -0.32
C SER A 139 -5.58 1.69 -0.46
N ARG A 140 -6.45 2.50 -1.07
CA ARG A 140 -7.84 2.11 -1.38
C ARG A 140 -7.97 0.77 -2.12
N ARG A 141 -6.94 0.38 -2.90
CA ARG A 141 -6.86 -0.94 -3.57
C ARG A 141 -6.52 -2.06 -2.60
N ALA A 142 -5.66 -1.79 -1.63
CA ALA A 142 -5.20 -2.75 -0.65
C ALA A 142 -6.23 -2.97 0.48
N GLU A 143 -7.08 -1.98 0.79
CA GLU A 143 -8.12 -2.07 1.83
C GLU A 143 -9.03 -3.31 1.67
N VAL A 144 -9.38 -3.67 0.43
CA VAL A 144 -10.20 -4.84 0.12
C VAL A 144 -9.58 -6.15 0.63
N TYR A 145 -8.24 -6.24 0.68
CA TYR A 145 -7.52 -7.40 1.20
C TYR A 145 -7.11 -7.22 2.67
N TYR A 146 -6.82 -5.98 3.06
CA TYR A 146 -6.43 -5.63 4.44
C TYR A 146 -7.54 -5.94 5.44
N HIS A 147 -8.78 -5.50 5.20
CA HIS A 147 -9.85 -5.65 6.17
C HIS A 147 -10.17 -7.12 6.50
N PRO A 148 -10.29 -8.04 5.51
CA PRO A 148 -10.45 -9.47 5.79
C PRO A 148 -9.29 -10.09 6.58
N VAL A 149 -8.04 -9.70 6.27
CA VAL A 149 -6.88 -10.18 7.04
C VAL A 149 -6.94 -9.65 8.47
N LYS A 150 -7.23 -8.36 8.67
CA LYS A 150 -7.35 -7.76 10.00
C LYS A 150 -8.44 -8.45 10.83
N ALA A 151 -9.61 -8.70 10.25
CA ALA A 151 -10.70 -9.43 10.91
C ALA A 151 -10.26 -10.83 11.37
N LEU A 152 -9.57 -11.58 10.50
CA LEU A 152 -9.02 -12.89 10.85
C LEU A 152 -8.01 -12.82 12.00
N LEU A 153 -7.12 -11.82 12.01
CA LEU A 153 -6.16 -11.62 13.09
C LEU A 153 -6.84 -11.26 14.41
N ASP A 154 -7.89 -10.44 14.37
CA ASP A 154 -8.66 -10.06 15.55
C ASP A 154 -9.43 -11.26 16.14
N GLU A 155 -10.02 -12.11 15.29
CA GLU A 155 -10.66 -13.38 15.71
C GLU A 155 -9.64 -14.35 16.34
N PHE A 156 -8.44 -14.44 15.76
CA PHE A 156 -7.36 -15.24 16.34
C PHE A 156 -6.97 -14.72 17.73
N ILE A 157 -6.82 -13.39 17.87
CA ILE A 157 -6.51 -12.76 19.16
C ILE A 157 -7.62 -13.02 20.19
N ALA A 158 -8.88 -12.94 19.78
CA ALA A 158 -10.03 -13.16 20.65
C ALA A 158 -10.15 -14.61 21.15
N SER A 159 -9.77 -15.59 20.31
CA SER A 159 -9.78 -17.02 20.68
C SER A 159 -8.58 -17.45 21.55
N HIS A 160 -7.56 -16.59 21.69
CA HIS A 160 -6.34 -16.85 22.46
C HIS A 160 -6.12 -15.75 23.52
N GLN A 161 -7.20 -15.38 24.22
CA GLN A 161 -7.17 -14.50 25.41
C GLN A 161 -6.83 -15.29 26.67
#